data_AF-A0A7C3IUQ5-F1
#
_entry.id   AF-A0A7C3IUQ5-F1
#
_cell.length_a   1.000
_cell.length_b   1.000
_cell.length_c   1.000
_cell.angle_alpha   90.00
_cell.angle_beta   90.00
_cell.angle_gamma   90.00
#
_symmetry.space_group_name_H-M   'P 1'
#
loop_
_entity.id
_entity.type
_entity.pdbx_description
1 polymer ?
#
loop_
_entity_poly.entity_id
_entity_poly.type
_entity_poly.pdbx_seq_one_letter_code
_entity_poly.pdbx_strand_id
1 'polypeptide(L)'
;MRKISILFISYFYMFIGMYEVNACPEGSTYSIYNFTINDCVYEALVCWKCPTGYMSEHWITVNYFKKVDPNCSNGLTPQQVSDSIFKRINTAAWIWGLCIGFPPCDTPLPYYIIRYNCWYMYNDGGNLRYEVCDYRSWCQWDGTICWDNLLGPVRNEVRTWYQVGTINCSPFWPGAPPPGETSDCGTFTSCP
;
A
#
# COMPACT_ATOMS: atom_id res chain seq x y z
N MET A 1 33.41 -59.68 -8.08
CA MET A 1 32.41 -58.95 -8.89
C MET A 1 31.05 -58.98 -8.18
N ARG A 2 30.67 -57.89 -7.52
CA ARG A 2 29.32 -57.67 -7.00
C ARG A 2 29.00 -56.20 -7.23
N LYS A 3 28.07 -55.92 -8.15
CA LYS A 3 27.57 -54.60 -8.49
C LYS A 3 26.63 -54.16 -7.36
N ILE A 4 26.93 -53.06 -6.68
CA ILE A 4 25.96 -52.35 -5.86
C ILE A 4 25.77 -50.98 -6.51
N SER A 5 24.72 -50.90 -7.31
CA SER A 5 24.19 -49.65 -7.86
C SER A 5 23.49 -48.91 -6.72
N ILE A 6 24.15 -47.91 -6.14
CA ILE A 6 23.49 -46.99 -5.19
C ILE A 6 22.79 -45.94 -6.03
N LEU A 7 21.45 -45.99 -5.99
CA LEU A 7 20.55 -45.00 -6.57
C LEU A 7 20.88 -43.60 -6.02
N PHE A 8 21.17 -42.68 -6.93
CA PHE A 8 21.00 -41.26 -6.73
C PHE A 8 19.50 -40.98 -6.51
N ILE A 9 19.07 -40.93 -5.25
CA ILE A 9 17.77 -40.35 -4.91
C ILE A 9 17.96 -38.84 -4.98
N SER A 10 17.57 -38.30 -6.14
CA SER A 10 17.37 -36.90 -6.41
C SER A 10 16.38 -36.32 -5.40
N TYR A 11 16.90 -35.70 -4.35
CA TYR A 11 16.14 -34.86 -3.45
C TYR A 11 15.93 -33.50 -4.15
N PHE A 12 15.11 -33.53 -5.20
CA PHE A 12 14.60 -32.34 -5.85
C PHE A 12 13.49 -31.80 -4.93
N TYR A 13 13.90 -31.09 -3.88
CA TYR A 13 13.00 -30.19 -3.18
C TYR A 13 12.59 -29.13 -4.20
N MET A 14 11.46 -29.39 -4.85
CA MET A 14 10.69 -28.42 -5.59
C MET A 14 10.27 -27.36 -4.56
N PHE A 15 11.11 -26.34 -4.40
CA PHE A 15 10.66 -25.05 -3.89
C PHE A 15 9.62 -24.57 -4.88
N ILE A 16 8.35 -24.90 -4.61
CA ILE A 16 7.25 -24.10 -5.11
C ILE A 16 7.48 -22.75 -4.43
N GLY A 17 8.14 -21.85 -5.15
CA GLY A 17 8.17 -20.45 -4.79
C GLY A 17 6.72 -20.04 -4.71
N MET A 18 6.18 -19.99 -3.49
CA MET A 18 5.06 -19.12 -3.22
C MET A 18 5.54 -17.75 -3.68
N TYR A 19 5.01 -17.29 -4.81
CA TYR A 19 5.09 -15.88 -5.16
C TYR A 19 4.49 -15.15 -3.96
N GLU A 20 5.34 -14.66 -3.07
CA GLU A 20 4.90 -13.84 -1.96
C GLU A 20 4.16 -12.66 -2.59
N VAL A 21 2.85 -12.64 -2.42
CA VAL A 21 2.07 -11.46 -2.75
C VAL A 21 2.67 -10.34 -1.90
N ASN A 22 3.29 -9.40 -2.60
CA ASN A 22 4.29 -8.46 -2.11
C ASN A 22 3.95 -7.88 -0.74
N ALA A 23 4.77 -8.26 0.23
CA ALA A 23 4.64 -7.92 1.63
C ALA A 23 4.70 -6.40 1.85
N CYS A 24 3.92 -5.93 2.82
CA CYS A 24 4.14 -4.62 3.41
C CYS A 24 5.62 -4.47 3.86
N PRO A 25 6.18 -3.25 3.90
CA PRO A 25 7.55 -3.03 4.35
C PRO A 25 7.84 -3.74 5.68
N GLU A 26 9.06 -4.26 5.83
CA GLU A 26 9.44 -5.08 7.00
C GLU A 26 9.13 -4.37 8.34
N GLY A 27 8.60 -5.14 9.28
CA GLY A 27 8.22 -4.66 10.61
C GLY A 27 6.95 -3.80 10.64
N SER A 28 6.17 -3.74 9.56
CA SER A 28 4.85 -3.09 9.55
C SER A 28 3.73 -4.06 9.95
N THR A 29 2.65 -3.48 10.48
CA THR A 29 1.36 -4.16 10.60
C THR A 29 0.58 -3.96 9.31
N TYR A 30 -0.28 -4.91 8.96
CA TYR A 30 -1.08 -4.82 7.75
C TYR A 30 -2.46 -5.45 7.90
N SER A 31 -3.38 -4.99 7.06
CA SER A 31 -4.71 -5.59 6.91
C SER A 31 -5.32 -5.19 5.57
N ILE A 32 -6.27 -5.99 5.12
CA ILE A 32 -7.04 -5.75 3.91
C ILE A 32 -8.33 -5.01 4.30
N TYR A 33 -8.60 -3.89 3.64
CA TYR A 33 -9.79 -3.08 3.86
C TYR A 33 -10.60 -2.94 2.57
N ASN A 34 -11.92 -2.91 2.73
CA ASN A 34 -12.85 -2.62 1.64
C ASN A 34 -13.26 -1.15 1.68
N PHE A 35 -13.06 -0.46 0.56
CA PHE A 35 -13.41 0.94 0.35
C PHE A 35 -14.54 1.02 -0.67
N THR A 36 -15.67 1.59 -0.27
CA THR A 36 -16.75 1.94 -1.21
C THR A 36 -16.43 3.29 -1.83
N ILE A 37 -16.14 3.31 -3.14
CA ILE A 37 -15.77 4.50 -3.91
C ILE A 37 -16.67 4.55 -5.13
N ASN A 38 -17.52 5.58 -5.19
CA ASN A 38 -18.53 5.75 -6.24
C ASN A 38 -19.31 4.43 -6.46
N ASP A 39 -19.96 3.92 -5.40
CA ASP A 39 -20.75 2.68 -5.36
C ASP A 39 -20.04 1.37 -5.75
N CYS A 40 -18.76 1.41 -6.11
CA CYS A 40 -17.94 0.23 -6.30
C CYS A 40 -17.15 -0.11 -5.04
N VAL A 41 -17.00 -1.40 -4.75
CA VAL A 41 -16.15 -1.88 -3.66
C VAL A 41 -14.75 -2.17 -4.21
N TYR A 42 -13.76 -1.55 -3.59
CA TYR A 42 -12.34 -1.80 -3.83
C TYR A 42 -11.72 -2.41 -2.59
N GLU A 43 -10.97 -3.48 -2.79
CA GLU A 43 -10.14 -4.09 -1.76
C GLU A 43 -8.76 -3.43 -1.83
N ALA A 44 -8.18 -3.03 -0.68
CA ALA A 44 -6.82 -2.52 -0.63
C ALA A 44 -6.04 -3.05 0.58
N LEU A 45 -4.77 -3.33 0.37
CA LEU A 45 -3.82 -3.67 1.43
C LEU A 45 -3.24 -2.40 2.01
N VAL A 46 -3.62 -2.11 3.25
CA VAL A 46 -3.11 -0.98 4.03
C VAL A 46 -2.02 -1.50 4.94
N CYS A 47 -0.86 -0.85 4.90
CA CYS A 47 0.31 -1.15 5.72
C CYS A 47 0.57 0.04 6.64
N TRP A 48 0.94 -0.20 7.90
CA TRP A 48 1.23 0.89 8.83
C TRP A 48 2.22 0.55 9.93
N LYS A 49 2.82 1.59 10.50
CA LYS A 49 3.52 1.57 11.78
C LYS A 49 2.90 2.62 12.70
N CYS A 50 2.49 2.20 13.90
CA CYS A 50 1.97 3.09 14.91
C CYS A 50 3.12 3.75 15.69
N PRO A 51 2.97 5.01 16.11
CA PRO A 51 3.99 5.62 16.95
C PRO A 51 3.92 5.00 18.34
N THR A 52 5.02 4.37 18.75
CA THR A 52 5.22 3.84 20.10
C THR A 52 5.99 4.82 20.99
N GLY A 53 6.42 5.96 20.41
CA GLY A 53 7.06 7.07 21.10
C GLY A 53 7.41 8.22 20.15
N TYR A 54 8.01 9.29 20.67
CA TYR A 54 8.30 10.51 19.90
C TYR A 54 9.30 10.31 18.74
N MET A 55 10.15 9.28 18.82
CA MET A 55 11.20 8.99 17.83
C MET A 55 10.98 7.67 17.08
N SER A 56 9.85 6.99 17.29
CA SER A 56 9.56 5.75 16.56
C SER A 56 9.10 6.06 15.14
N GLU A 57 9.51 5.26 14.18
CA GLU A 57 8.98 5.31 12.81
C GLU A 57 7.45 5.09 12.82
N HIS A 58 6.72 5.96 12.14
CA HIS A 58 5.26 5.91 12.05
C HIS A 58 4.83 6.31 10.66
N TRP A 59 3.95 5.53 10.03
CA TRP A 59 3.42 5.86 8.71
C TRP A 59 2.22 4.99 8.36
N ILE A 60 1.45 5.41 7.36
CA ILE A 60 0.48 4.57 6.63
C ILE A 60 0.79 4.65 5.15
N THR A 61 0.62 3.53 4.47
CA THR A 61 0.64 3.44 3.01
C THR A 61 -0.39 2.43 2.52
N VAL A 62 -0.61 2.41 1.21
CA VAL A 62 -1.38 1.41 0.49
C VAL A 62 -0.41 0.71 -0.46
N ASN A 63 -0.29 -0.61 -0.34
CA ASN A 63 0.64 -1.39 -1.17
C ASN A 63 -0.03 -2.03 -2.38
N TYR A 64 -1.33 -2.32 -2.29
CA TYR A 64 -2.11 -2.71 -3.46
C TYR A 64 -3.57 -2.28 -3.32
N PHE A 65 -4.25 -2.16 -4.45
CA PHE A 65 -5.70 -2.15 -4.48
C PHE A 65 -6.22 -2.87 -5.72
N LYS A 66 -7.40 -3.47 -5.62
CA LYS A 66 -8.14 -4.06 -6.74
C LYS A 66 -9.62 -3.82 -6.58
N LYS A 67 -10.33 -3.88 -7.69
CA LYS A 67 -11.79 -3.86 -7.67
C LYS A 67 -12.31 -5.24 -7.27
N VAL A 68 -13.29 -5.29 -6.37
CA VAL A 68 -13.90 -6.56 -5.92
C VAL A 68 -14.91 -7.07 -6.94
N ASP A 69 -15.83 -6.20 -7.40
CA ASP A 69 -16.78 -6.51 -8.46
C ASP A 69 -16.35 -5.86 -9.78
N PRO A 70 -15.88 -6.66 -10.77
CA PRO A 70 -15.44 -6.16 -12.06
C PRO A 70 -16.56 -5.49 -12.86
N ASN A 71 -17.81 -5.87 -12.60
CA ASN A 71 -18.99 -5.39 -13.35
C ASN A 71 -19.49 -4.03 -12.86
N CYS A 72 -18.98 -3.51 -11.73
CA CYS A 72 -19.38 -2.19 -11.27
C CYS A 72 -18.90 -1.13 -12.28
N SER A 73 -19.77 -0.51 -13.05
CA SER A 73 -19.37 0.20 -14.28
C SER A 73 -18.91 1.66 -14.07
N ASN A 74 -18.66 2.09 -12.83
CA ASN A 74 -18.24 3.47 -12.60
C ASN A 74 -16.78 3.69 -13.05
N GLY A 75 -16.63 4.44 -14.14
CA GLY A 75 -15.40 4.64 -14.91
C GLY A 75 -14.33 5.50 -14.24
N LEU A 76 -14.04 5.25 -12.97
CA LEU A 76 -12.91 5.88 -12.29
C LEU A 76 -11.59 5.34 -12.82
N THR A 77 -10.64 6.24 -13.04
CA THR A 77 -9.27 5.85 -13.35
C THR A 77 -8.60 5.28 -12.10
N PRO A 78 -7.57 4.43 -12.24
CA PRO A 78 -6.82 3.91 -11.10
C PRO A 78 -6.26 5.01 -10.19
N GLN A 79 -5.87 6.15 -10.77
CA GLN A 79 -5.42 7.32 -10.02
C GLN A 79 -6.53 7.90 -9.14
N GLN A 80 -7.74 8.07 -9.66
CA GLN A 80 -8.89 8.57 -8.89
C GLN A 80 -9.29 7.62 -7.75
N VAL A 81 -9.17 6.30 -7.98
CA VAL A 81 -9.37 5.29 -6.94
C VAL A 81 -8.30 5.43 -5.87
N SER A 82 -7.02 5.48 -6.26
CA SER A 82 -5.89 5.68 -5.35
C SER A 82 -6.06 6.96 -4.51
N ASP A 83 -6.39 8.09 -5.14
CA ASP A 83 -6.66 9.37 -4.47
C ASP A 83 -7.79 9.25 -3.44
N SER A 84 -8.87 8.54 -3.78
CA SER A 84 -10.01 8.32 -2.89
C SER A 84 -9.65 7.47 -1.68
N ILE A 85 -8.85 6.41 -1.87
CA ILE A 85 -8.34 5.58 -0.78
C ILE A 85 -7.44 6.42 0.14
N PHE A 86 -6.46 7.13 -0.43
CA PHE A 86 -5.54 7.96 0.34
C PHE A 86 -6.26 9.08 1.10
N LYS A 87 -7.29 9.69 0.52
CA LYS A 87 -8.16 10.64 1.21
C LYS A 87 -8.87 10.02 2.41
N ARG A 88 -9.32 8.76 2.30
CA ARG A 88 -10.01 8.07 3.40
C ARG A 88 -9.07 7.70 4.55
N ILE A 89 -7.90 7.15 4.22
CA ILE A 89 -6.94 6.71 5.25
C ILE A 89 -6.23 7.89 5.91
N ASN A 90 -6.10 9.02 5.20
CA ASN A 90 -5.60 10.27 5.76
C ASN A 90 -6.70 11.03 6.50
N THR A 91 -7.37 10.39 7.46
CA THR A 91 -8.31 11.06 8.38
C THR A 91 -7.92 10.75 9.83
N ALA A 92 -8.12 11.70 10.74
CA ALA A 92 -7.75 11.51 12.15
C ALA A 92 -8.43 10.27 12.76
N ALA A 93 -9.72 10.06 12.43
CA ALA A 93 -10.47 8.88 12.87
C ALA A 93 -9.90 7.56 12.34
N TRP A 94 -9.46 7.52 11.07
CA TRP A 94 -8.87 6.31 10.50
C TRP A 94 -7.52 5.99 11.15
N ILE A 95 -6.64 6.98 11.26
CA ILE A 95 -5.32 6.82 11.88
C ILE A 95 -5.47 6.38 13.34
N TRP A 96 -6.39 6.99 14.10
CA TRP A 96 -6.72 6.58 15.47
C TRP A 96 -7.24 5.14 15.55
N GLY A 97 -8.10 4.73 14.61
CA GLY A 97 -8.62 3.36 14.54
C GLY A 97 -7.54 2.30 14.31
N LEU A 98 -6.48 2.65 13.57
CA LEU A 98 -5.32 1.76 13.36
C LEU A 98 -4.38 1.73 14.58
N CYS A 99 -4.23 2.87 15.25
CA CYS A 99 -3.23 3.11 16.29
C CYS A 99 -3.89 3.67 17.55
N ILE A 100 -4.57 2.80 18.31
CA ILE A 100 -5.21 3.21 19.56
C ILE A 100 -4.12 3.67 20.55
N GLY A 101 -4.36 4.81 21.21
CA GLY A 101 -3.51 5.29 22.31
C GLY A 101 -2.64 6.50 21.97
N PHE A 102 -3.02 7.34 21.00
CA PHE A 102 -2.32 8.62 20.84
C PHE A 102 -2.46 9.50 22.08
N PRO A 103 -1.41 10.27 22.44
CA PRO A 103 -1.41 11.11 23.63
C PRO A 103 -2.31 12.34 23.46
N PRO A 104 -2.54 13.12 24.54
CA PRO A 104 -3.30 14.34 24.45
C PRO A 104 -2.64 15.40 23.54
N CYS A 105 -3.42 16.37 23.06
CA CYS A 105 -2.95 17.37 22.10
C CYS A 105 -1.95 18.41 22.62
N ASP A 106 -1.64 18.40 23.90
CA ASP A 106 -0.48 19.10 24.46
C ASP A 106 0.86 18.45 24.04
N THR A 107 0.82 17.17 23.65
CA THR A 107 1.99 16.35 23.29
C THR A 107 1.77 15.60 21.97
N PRO A 108 1.46 16.31 20.86
CA PRO A 108 1.07 15.66 19.62
C PRO A 108 2.23 14.87 19.00
N LEU A 109 1.93 13.67 18.48
CA LEU A 109 2.94 12.82 17.85
C LEU A 109 3.00 13.09 16.34
N PRO A 110 4.20 13.13 15.74
CA PRO A 110 4.31 13.20 14.29
C PRO A 110 3.68 11.96 13.63
N TYR A 111 3.19 12.16 12.40
CA TYR A 111 2.61 11.11 11.56
C TYR A 111 2.86 11.35 10.07
N TYR A 112 3.14 10.28 9.33
CA TYR A 112 3.36 10.34 7.87
C TYR A 112 2.33 9.54 7.10
N ILE A 113 1.90 10.05 5.96
CA ILE A 113 1.22 9.24 4.94
C ILE A 113 2.14 9.12 3.74
N ILE A 114 2.46 7.89 3.36
CA ILE A 114 3.36 7.54 2.28
C ILE A 114 2.53 7.05 1.11
N ARG A 115 2.77 7.61 -0.07
CA ARG A 115 2.19 7.18 -1.34
C ARG A 115 3.30 6.89 -2.31
N TYR A 116 3.61 5.61 -2.53
CA TYR A 116 4.64 5.21 -3.49
C TYR A 116 4.28 5.65 -4.91
N ASN A 117 5.30 6.00 -5.69
CA ASN A 117 5.12 6.55 -7.03
C ASN A 117 4.98 5.49 -8.11
N CYS A 118 5.63 4.33 -7.94
CA CYS A 118 5.78 3.34 -8.99
C CYS A 118 4.94 2.10 -8.71
N TRP A 119 4.13 1.74 -9.69
CA TRP A 119 3.15 0.69 -9.59
C TRP A 119 3.08 -0.13 -10.89
N TYR A 120 2.72 -1.41 -10.78
CA TYR A 120 2.36 -2.26 -11.91
C TYR A 120 0.91 -2.73 -11.80
N MET A 121 0.39 -3.31 -12.88
CA MET A 121 -0.86 -4.04 -12.91
C MET A 121 -0.60 -5.54 -13.01
N TYR A 122 -1.31 -6.34 -12.21
CA TYR A 122 -1.43 -7.78 -12.39
C TYR A 122 -2.85 -8.10 -12.85
N ASN A 123 -2.99 -8.88 -13.92
CA ASN A 123 -4.30 -9.27 -14.42
C ASN A 123 -4.66 -10.69 -13.94
N ASP A 124 -5.44 -10.76 -12.88
CA ASP A 124 -5.94 -12.02 -12.31
C ASP A 124 -7.22 -12.45 -13.03
N GLY A 125 -7.08 -13.08 -14.19
CA GLY A 125 -8.21 -13.67 -14.92
C GLY A 125 -9.26 -12.65 -15.41
N GLY A 126 -8.84 -11.44 -15.75
CA GLY A 126 -9.71 -10.32 -16.12
C GLY A 126 -9.83 -9.25 -15.03
N ASN A 127 -9.35 -9.52 -13.82
CA ASN A 127 -9.41 -8.60 -12.69
C ASN A 127 -8.07 -7.91 -12.49
N LEU A 128 -8.03 -6.61 -12.77
CA LEU A 128 -6.82 -5.82 -12.58
C LEU A 128 -6.59 -5.52 -11.09
N ARG A 129 -5.41 -5.89 -10.61
CA ARG A 129 -4.84 -5.51 -9.32
C ARG A 129 -3.68 -4.56 -9.56
N TYR A 130 -3.65 -3.46 -8.80
CA TYR A 130 -2.62 -2.44 -8.86
C TYR A 130 -1.71 -2.59 -7.65
N GLU A 131 -0.40 -2.73 -7.86
CA GLU A 131 0.57 -2.99 -6.79
C GLU A 131 1.79 -2.09 -6.89
N VAL A 132 2.36 -1.72 -5.74
CA VAL A 132 3.62 -0.99 -5.66
C VAL A 132 4.76 -1.88 -6.16
N CYS A 133 5.64 -1.29 -6.98
CA CYS A 133 6.78 -2.01 -7.56
C CYS A 133 8.15 -1.38 -7.29
N ASP A 134 8.19 -0.11 -6.83
CA ASP A 134 9.39 0.52 -6.29
C ASP A 134 9.06 1.30 -5.02
N TYR A 135 9.74 0.94 -3.93
CA TYR A 135 9.58 1.53 -2.61
C TYR A 135 10.58 2.68 -2.34
N ARG A 136 11.46 3.00 -3.29
CA ARG A 136 12.53 4.02 -3.13
C ARG A 136 12.08 5.44 -3.47
N SER A 137 10.87 5.60 -4.02
CA SER A 137 10.31 6.89 -4.40
C SER A 137 8.85 6.98 -4.01
N TRP A 138 8.49 8.04 -3.27
CA TRP A 138 7.13 8.26 -2.80
C TRP A 138 6.82 9.74 -2.62
N CYS A 139 5.54 10.04 -2.56
CA CYS A 139 5.01 11.28 -2.03
C CYS A 139 4.71 11.09 -0.55
N GLN A 140 5.11 12.08 0.25
CA GLN A 140 4.92 12.06 1.69
C GLN A 140 4.12 13.27 2.14
N TRP A 141 3.11 13.03 2.98
CA TRP A 141 2.43 14.06 3.76
C TRP A 141 2.90 13.98 5.20
N ASP A 142 3.24 15.12 5.81
CA ASP A 142 3.65 15.19 7.21
C ASP A 142 2.62 15.94 8.04
N GLY A 143 2.30 15.39 9.20
CA GLY A 143 1.50 16.09 10.18
C GLY A 143 1.73 15.60 11.58
N THR A 144 0.84 16.01 12.46
CA THR A 144 0.77 15.50 13.81
C THR A 144 -0.62 14.97 14.11
N ILE A 145 -0.70 14.05 15.06
CA ILE A 145 -1.95 13.47 15.54
C ILE A 145 -1.91 13.35 17.07
N CYS A 146 -3.06 13.59 17.68
CA CYS A 146 -3.26 13.57 19.11
C CYS A 146 -4.73 13.32 19.47
N TRP A 147 -5.01 13.16 20.76
CA TRP A 147 -6.34 13.08 21.33
C TRP A 147 -6.73 14.40 22.00
N ASP A 148 -7.86 14.97 21.59
CA ASP A 148 -8.51 16.08 22.27
C ASP A 148 -9.71 15.55 23.07
N ASN A 149 -9.82 15.92 24.35
CA ASN A 149 -10.88 15.40 25.22
C ASN A 149 -12.29 15.89 24.83
N LEU A 150 -12.41 16.96 24.06
CA LEU A 150 -13.68 17.52 23.59
C LEU A 150 -13.99 17.10 22.15
N LEU A 151 -12.97 17.03 21.29
CA LEU A 151 -13.12 16.82 19.84
C LEU A 151 -12.77 15.38 19.40
N GLY A 152 -12.16 14.57 20.26
CA GLY A 152 -11.67 13.25 19.92
C GLY A 152 -10.33 13.32 19.17
N PRO A 153 -10.06 12.43 18.20
CA PRO A 153 -8.77 12.39 17.51
C PRO A 153 -8.63 13.62 16.59
N VAL A 154 -7.57 14.38 16.78
CA VAL A 154 -7.25 15.59 15.99
C VAL A 154 -6.01 15.32 15.16
N ARG A 155 -6.06 15.72 13.89
CA ARG A 155 -4.90 15.72 12.99
C ARG A 155 -4.61 17.15 12.55
N ASN A 156 -3.36 17.55 12.62
CA ASN A 156 -2.89 18.83 12.11
C ASN A 156 -1.89 18.60 10.97
N GLU A 157 -2.06 19.35 9.89
CA GLU A 157 -1.09 19.37 8.81
C GLU A 157 0.13 20.20 9.21
N VAL A 158 1.32 19.64 9.01
CA VAL A 158 2.60 20.34 9.19
C VAL A 158 3.19 20.65 7.82
N ARG A 159 3.14 19.69 6.90
CA ARG A 159 3.65 19.82 5.53
C ARG A 159 2.75 19.06 4.57
N THR A 160 2.36 19.73 3.49
CA THR A 160 1.61 19.11 2.38
C THR A 160 2.46 18.05 1.69
N TRP A 161 1.88 17.36 0.70
CA TRP A 161 2.59 16.35 -0.08
C TRP A 161 3.87 16.87 -0.72
N TYR A 162 4.96 16.13 -0.54
CA TYR A 162 6.24 16.38 -1.21
C TYR A 162 6.90 15.10 -1.67
N GLN A 163 7.72 15.23 -2.71
CA GLN A 163 8.45 14.12 -3.30
C GLN A 163 9.65 13.73 -2.42
N VAL A 164 9.79 12.43 -2.15
CA VAL A 164 10.94 11.82 -1.50
C VAL A 164 11.55 10.78 -2.43
N GLY A 165 12.87 10.86 -2.62
CA GLY A 165 13.60 10.02 -3.57
C GLY A 165 13.33 10.37 -5.04
N THR A 166 14.00 9.65 -5.94
CA THR A 166 13.91 9.83 -7.40
C THR A 166 12.99 8.78 -8.00
N ILE A 167 12.01 9.19 -8.81
CA ILE A 167 11.10 8.27 -9.51
C ILE A 167 11.91 7.45 -10.52
N ASN A 168 11.88 6.12 -10.39
CA ASN A 168 12.66 5.19 -11.23
C ASN A 168 11.80 4.29 -12.13
N CYS A 169 10.54 4.66 -12.37
CA CYS A 169 9.62 3.94 -13.26
C CYS A 169 9.24 4.79 -14.48
N SER A 170 8.57 4.14 -15.44
CA SER A 170 8.08 4.84 -16.63
C SER A 170 7.14 5.99 -16.24
N PRO A 171 7.29 7.19 -16.84
CA PRO A 171 6.33 8.28 -16.65
C PRO A 171 4.97 7.99 -17.30
N PHE A 172 4.88 6.92 -18.08
CA PHE A 172 3.66 6.48 -18.76
C PHE A 172 3.09 5.24 -18.08
N TRP A 173 1.79 5.29 -17.80
CA TRP A 173 1.06 4.13 -17.32
C TRP A 173 0.95 3.08 -18.42
N PRO A 174 1.37 1.82 -18.19
CA PRO A 174 1.30 0.78 -19.21
C PRO A 174 -0.15 0.39 -19.52
N GLY A 175 -0.36 -0.25 -20.66
CA GLY A 175 -1.64 -0.90 -20.96
C GLY A 175 -1.92 -2.06 -20.01
N ALA A 176 -3.20 -2.43 -19.89
CA ALA A 176 -3.59 -3.61 -19.12
C ALA A 176 -2.90 -4.86 -19.71
N PRO A 177 -2.18 -5.66 -18.89
CA PRO A 177 -1.51 -6.86 -19.38
C PRO A 177 -2.51 -7.97 -19.68
N PRO A 178 -2.13 -9.00 -20.47
CA PRO A 178 -2.92 -10.22 -20.64
C PRO A 178 -3.23 -10.93 -19.31
N PRO A 179 -4.28 -11.76 -19.25
CA PRO A 179 -4.58 -12.57 -18.05
C PRO A 179 -3.40 -13.44 -17.63
N GLY A 180 -3.06 -13.40 -16.33
CA GLY A 180 -1.94 -14.11 -15.73
C GLY A 180 -0.61 -13.34 -15.76
N GLU A 181 -0.56 -12.17 -16.39
CA GLU A 181 0.66 -11.39 -16.57
C GLU A 181 0.69 -10.11 -15.72
N THR A 182 1.91 -9.60 -15.50
CA THR A 182 2.18 -8.29 -14.91
C THR A 182 2.60 -7.30 -15.98
N SER A 183 2.17 -6.05 -15.88
CA SER A 183 2.69 -4.96 -16.71
C SER A 183 4.08 -4.52 -16.25
N ASP A 184 4.75 -3.69 -17.06
CA ASP A 184 5.87 -2.88 -16.59
C ASP A 184 5.45 -1.93 -15.45
N CYS A 185 6.43 -1.35 -14.76
CA CYS A 185 6.21 -0.30 -13.76
C CYS A 185 5.92 1.05 -14.41
N GLY A 186 4.80 1.68 -14.03
CA GLY A 186 4.45 3.06 -14.38
C GLY A 186 4.20 3.92 -13.15
N THR A 187 4.16 5.24 -13.35
CA THR A 187 3.71 6.21 -12.34
C THR A 187 2.31 6.72 -12.63
N PHE A 188 1.51 6.91 -11.58
CA PHE A 188 0.18 7.50 -11.76
C PHE A 188 0.22 9.02 -11.98
N THR A 189 1.07 9.78 -11.26
CA THR A 189 1.36 11.23 -11.41
C THR A 189 2.45 11.69 -10.41
N SER A 190 2.91 12.94 -10.50
CA SER A 190 3.63 13.64 -9.42
C SER A 190 2.76 13.85 -8.17
N CYS A 191 3.38 14.24 -7.05
CA CYS A 191 2.69 14.41 -5.77
C CYS A 191 1.44 15.30 -5.85
N PRO A 192 0.34 14.91 -5.18
CA PRO A 192 -0.94 15.62 -5.23
C PRO A 192 -0.93 16.98 -4.52
#